data_AF-A0A7V5FS51-F1
#
_entry.id   AF-A0A7V5FS51-F1
#
_cell.length_a   1.000
_cell.length_b   1.000
_cell.length_c   1.000
_cell.angle_alpha   90.00
_cell.angle_beta   90.00
_cell.angle_gamma   90.00
#
_symmetry.space_group_name_H-M   'P 1'
#
loop_
_entity.id
_entity.type
_entity.pdbx_description
1 polymer ?
#
loop_
_entity_poly.entity_id
_entity_poly.type
_entity_poly.pdbx_seq_one_letter_code
_entity_poly.pdbx_strand_id
1 'polypeptide(L)'
;MDEKIIFSYLAEKVIEDIRKGTLKPEIALALRIYPLNDYIRQILAKDDVEHITKLLKDKNDEIKAFALMISRPFQKNESVKQAISDLWKKDKGSFLVGFDTIYRLLEYEDITSERRVEFFDYIKEHWAEWKEKLISCYPEPSRIIPGAKSRIENADFPEWKKWIYLVEVACSPDVDNARDLLAAIDTVNSDFRTKVKKWAISVL
;
A
#
# COMPACT_ATOMS: atom_id res chain seq x y z
N MET A 1 -25.19 19.45 -10.34
CA MET A 1 -25.02 19.12 -8.91
C MET A 1 -23.55 18.89 -8.72
N ASP A 2 -22.92 19.62 -7.80
CA ASP A 2 -21.46 19.63 -7.64
C ASP A 2 -20.99 18.25 -7.14
N GLU A 3 -20.13 17.58 -7.90
CA GLU A 3 -19.58 16.25 -7.59
C GLU A 3 -18.98 16.22 -6.18
N LYS A 4 -18.39 17.34 -5.77
CA LYS A 4 -17.83 17.54 -4.44
C LYS A 4 -18.87 17.39 -3.34
N ILE A 5 -20.09 17.91 -3.53
CA ILE A 5 -21.17 17.83 -2.53
C ILE A 5 -21.62 16.37 -2.36
N ILE A 6 -21.74 15.65 -3.48
CA ILE A 6 -22.15 14.23 -3.46
C ILE A 6 -21.09 13.39 -2.74
N PHE A 7 -19.81 13.60 -3.05
CA PHE A 7 -18.72 12.87 -2.41
C PHE A 7 -18.57 13.20 -0.93
N SER A 8 -18.72 14.45 -0.52
CA SER A 8 -18.75 14.80 0.90
C SER A 8 -19.88 14.07 1.63
N TYR A 9 -21.11 14.09 1.10
CA TYR A 9 -22.25 13.40 1.70
C TYR A 9 -22.03 11.88 1.81
N LEU A 10 -21.54 11.24 0.74
CA LEU A 10 -21.24 9.81 0.77
C LEU A 10 -20.14 9.46 1.77
N ALA A 11 -19.10 10.28 1.85
CA ALA A 11 -18.01 10.07 2.81
C ALA A 11 -18.50 10.17 4.26
N GLU A 12 -19.34 11.16 4.58
CA GLU A 12 -19.99 11.28 5.90
C GLU A 12 -20.81 10.04 6.23
N LYS A 13 -21.59 9.54 5.27
CA LYS A 13 -22.41 8.34 5.46
C LYS A 13 -21.56 7.10 5.74
N VAL A 14 -20.45 6.93 5.02
CA VAL A 14 -19.50 5.83 5.24
C VAL A 14 -18.89 5.92 6.64
N ILE A 15 -18.47 7.11 7.08
CA ILE A 15 -17.93 7.31 8.43
C ILE A 15 -18.97 6.97 9.50
N GLU A 16 -20.23 7.35 9.29
CA GLU A 16 -21.32 6.96 10.19
C GLU A 16 -21.46 5.44 10.30
N ASP A 17 -21.42 4.73 9.17
CA ASP A 17 -21.52 3.27 9.13
C ASP A 17 -20.30 2.60 9.79
N ILE A 18 -19.11 3.17 9.65
CA ILE A 18 -17.89 2.71 10.36
C ILE A 18 -18.07 2.84 11.88
N ARG A 19 -18.50 4.03 12.35
CA ARG A 19 -18.69 4.31 13.79
C ARG A 19 -19.77 3.42 14.40
N LYS A 20 -20.84 3.15 13.66
CA LYS A 20 -21.93 2.24 14.07
C LYS A 20 -21.55 0.76 13.93
N GLY A 21 -20.47 0.43 13.23
CA GLY A 21 -20.09 -0.95 12.92
C GLY A 21 -21.06 -1.65 11.96
N THR A 22 -21.70 -0.89 11.08
CA THR A 22 -22.69 -1.36 10.09
C THR A 22 -22.17 -1.34 8.66
N LEU A 23 -20.90 -1.01 8.45
CA LEU A 23 -20.26 -1.04 7.13
C LEU A 23 -20.33 -2.47 6.55
N LYS A 24 -20.91 -2.60 5.37
CA LYS A 24 -21.05 -3.89 4.69
C LYS A 24 -19.86 -4.19 3.78
N PRO A 25 -19.45 -5.47 3.63
CA PRO A 25 -18.35 -5.87 2.74
C PRO A 25 -18.47 -5.37 1.30
N GLU A 26 -19.66 -5.44 0.71
CA GLU A 26 -19.92 -5.01 -0.68
C GLU A 26 -19.72 -3.50 -0.86
N ILE A 27 -20.01 -2.71 0.19
CA ILE A 27 -19.75 -1.27 0.21
C ILE A 27 -18.25 -1.02 0.37
N ALA A 28 -17.58 -1.73 1.27
CA ALA A 28 -16.13 -1.62 1.45
C ALA A 28 -15.36 -1.91 0.15
N LEU A 29 -15.74 -2.96 -0.58
CA LEU A 29 -15.18 -3.29 -1.89
C LEU A 29 -15.40 -2.16 -2.91
N ALA A 30 -16.64 -1.64 -3.01
CA ALA A 30 -16.95 -0.55 -3.94
C ALA A 30 -16.09 0.69 -3.63
N LEU A 31 -15.97 1.06 -2.35
CA LEU A 31 -15.21 2.24 -1.90
C LEU A 31 -13.71 2.17 -2.24
N ARG A 32 -13.14 0.98 -2.42
CA ARG A 32 -11.74 0.83 -2.87
C ARG A 32 -11.53 1.25 -4.31
N ILE A 33 -12.58 1.22 -5.14
CA ILE A 33 -12.52 1.52 -6.58
C ILE A 33 -12.91 2.98 -6.86
N TYR A 34 -13.81 3.54 -6.07
CA TYR A 34 -14.28 4.93 -6.25
C TYR A 34 -13.33 5.96 -5.63
N PRO A 35 -13.20 7.17 -6.22
CA PRO A 35 -12.33 8.25 -5.72
C PRO A 35 -12.87 8.96 -4.47
N LEU A 36 -13.48 8.21 -3.54
CA LEU A 36 -14.05 8.73 -2.29
C LEU A 36 -13.05 8.74 -1.12
N ASN A 37 -11.93 8.02 -1.27
CA ASN A 37 -11.02 7.74 -0.17
C ASN A 37 -10.37 8.97 0.42
N ASP A 38 -10.09 9.98 -0.40
CA ASP A 38 -9.53 11.24 0.09
C ASP A 38 -10.56 12.06 0.87
N TYR A 39 -11.84 12.02 0.48
CA TYR A 39 -12.92 12.63 1.26
C TYR A 39 -13.11 11.94 2.61
N ILE A 40 -13.10 10.60 2.63
CA ILE A 40 -13.20 9.82 3.87
C ILE A 40 -12.03 10.16 4.81
N ARG A 41 -10.81 10.17 4.28
CA ARG A 41 -9.60 10.50 5.05
C ARG A 41 -9.60 11.91 5.65
N GLN A 42 -10.28 12.86 5.01
CA GLN A 42 -10.41 14.23 5.52
C GLN A 42 -11.40 14.35 6.69
N ILE A 43 -12.39 13.45 6.78
CA ILE A 43 -13.43 13.49 7.80
C ILE A 43 -13.03 12.68 9.05
N LEU A 44 -12.17 11.68 8.89
CA LEU A 44 -11.66 10.85 9.99
C LEU A 44 -11.01 11.71 11.09
N ALA A 45 -11.49 11.52 12.32
CA ALA A 45 -11.01 12.20 13.52
C ALA A 45 -10.13 11.28 14.36
N LYS A 46 -9.40 11.85 15.33
CA LYS A 46 -8.55 11.07 16.25
C LYS A 46 -9.32 9.98 17.01
N ASP A 47 -10.58 10.25 17.34
CA ASP A 47 -11.43 9.32 18.08
C ASP A 47 -11.88 8.12 17.23
N ASP A 48 -11.69 8.18 15.91
CA ASP A 48 -12.03 7.07 15.00
C ASP A 48 -11.00 5.93 15.03
N VAL A 49 -9.89 6.08 15.75
CA VAL A 49 -8.82 5.06 15.86
C VAL A 49 -9.37 3.70 16.32
N GLU A 50 -10.27 3.69 17.32
CA GLU A 50 -10.85 2.43 17.80
C GLU A 50 -11.66 1.74 16.69
N HIS A 51 -12.46 2.51 15.93
CA HIS A 51 -13.24 1.98 14.83
C HIS A 51 -12.34 1.43 13.71
N ILE A 52 -11.28 2.15 13.32
CA ILE A 52 -10.31 1.67 12.32
C ILE A 52 -9.62 0.39 12.78
N THR A 53 -9.15 0.33 14.04
CA THR A 53 -8.49 -0.88 14.55
C THR A 53 -9.45 -2.07 14.66
N LYS A 54 -10.75 -1.84 14.87
CA LYS A 54 -11.79 -2.88 14.81
C LYS A 54 -11.97 -3.40 13.39
N LEU A 55 -12.04 -2.52 12.38
CA LEU A 55 -12.16 -2.95 10.98
C LEU A 55 -10.93 -3.72 10.48
N LEU A 56 -9.72 -3.35 10.92
CA LEU A 56 -8.49 -4.10 10.62
C LEU A 56 -8.49 -5.53 11.18
N LYS A 57 -9.35 -5.82 12.16
CA LYS A 57 -9.53 -7.13 12.78
C LYS A 57 -10.82 -7.84 12.32
N ASP A 58 -11.53 -7.27 11.34
CA ASP A 58 -12.74 -7.87 10.81
C ASP A 58 -12.43 -9.25 10.20
N LYS A 59 -13.43 -10.12 10.08
CA LYS A 59 -13.26 -11.42 9.44
C LYS A 59 -13.31 -11.32 7.91
N ASN A 60 -13.88 -10.24 7.38
CA ASN A 60 -14.02 -10.02 5.96
C ASN A 60 -12.84 -9.21 5.39
N ASP A 61 -12.20 -9.76 4.37
CA ASP A 61 -11.02 -9.16 3.76
C ASP A 61 -11.28 -7.84 3.04
N GLU A 62 -12.48 -7.60 2.50
CA GLU A 62 -12.81 -6.32 1.87
C GLU A 62 -12.88 -5.20 2.90
N ILE A 63 -13.40 -5.51 4.09
CA ILE A 63 -13.41 -4.58 5.21
C ILE A 63 -11.98 -4.28 5.67
N LYS A 64 -11.13 -5.31 5.83
CA LYS A 64 -9.72 -5.13 6.21
C LYS A 64 -8.97 -4.27 5.18
N ALA A 65 -9.10 -4.58 3.90
CA ALA A 65 -8.42 -3.88 2.83
C ALA A 65 -8.87 -2.42 2.72
N PHE A 66 -10.17 -2.17 2.87
CA PHE A 66 -10.70 -0.81 2.97
C PHE A 66 -10.13 -0.08 4.20
N ALA A 67 -10.08 -0.73 5.37
CA ALA A 67 -9.51 -0.15 6.59
C ALA A 67 -8.03 0.22 6.42
N LEU A 68 -7.22 -0.65 5.80
CA LEU A 68 -5.82 -0.35 5.46
C LEU A 68 -5.71 0.92 4.62
N MET A 69 -6.54 1.05 3.60
CA MET A 69 -6.53 2.21 2.70
C MET A 69 -6.88 3.52 3.41
N ILE A 70 -7.86 3.52 4.32
CA ILE A 70 -8.28 4.74 5.02
C ILE A 70 -7.47 5.02 6.29
N SER A 71 -6.61 4.09 6.74
CA SER A 71 -5.81 4.23 7.97
C SER A 71 -4.70 5.28 7.92
N ARG A 72 -4.33 5.76 6.72
CA ARG A 72 -3.17 6.66 6.50
C ARG A 72 -3.12 7.92 7.39
N PRO A 73 -4.23 8.62 7.69
CA PRO A 73 -4.21 9.75 8.64
C PRO A 73 -3.69 9.37 10.04
N PHE A 74 -3.74 8.09 10.40
CA PHE A 74 -3.30 7.55 11.68
C PHE A 74 -1.92 6.85 11.62
N GLN A 75 -1.10 7.11 10.59
CA GLN A 75 0.23 6.51 10.45
C GLN A 75 1.21 6.79 11.61
N LYS A 76 0.89 7.71 12.53
CA LYS A 76 1.69 7.97 13.75
C LYS A 76 1.06 7.38 15.01
N ASN A 77 -0.08 6.71 14.90
CA ASN A 77 -0.78 6.10 16.02
C ASN A 77 -0.28 4.66 16.23
N GLU A 78 0.29 4.38 17.41
CA GLU A 78 0.85 3.07 17.73
C GLU A 78 -0.20 1.95 17.77
N SER A 79 -1.45 2.24 18.16
CA SER A 79 -2.52 1.24 18.15
C SER A 79 -2.88 0.80 16.73
N VAL A 80 -2.91 1.74 15.77
CA VAL A 80 -3.12 1.41 14.36
C VAL A 80 -1.94 0.63 13.79
N LYS A 81 -0.70 1.09 14.05
CA LYS A 81 0.51 0.38 13.66
C LYS A 81 0.56 -1.05 14.18
N GLN A 82 0.22 -1.25 15.45
CA GLN A 82 0.16 -2.57 16.06
C GLN A 82 -0.93 -3.42 15.43
N ALA A 83 -2.11 -2.87 15.12
CA ALA A 83 -3.18 -3.59 14.45
C ALA A 83 -2.77 -4.08 13.05
N ILE A 84 -2.10 -3.22 12.26
CA ILE A 84 -1.58 -3.60 10.93
C ILE A 84 -0.45 -4.65 11.06
N SER A 85 0.42 -4.51 12.06
CA SER A 85 1.48 -5.49 12.34
C SER A 85 0.93 -6.85 12.75
N ASP A 86 -0.13 -6.85 13.57
CA ASP A 86 -0.83 -8.06 13.99
C ASP A 86 -1.52 -8.73 12.81
N LEU A 87 -2.14 -7.94 11.92
CA LEU A 87 -2.73 -8.43 10.69
C LEU A 87 -1.68 -9.18 9.85
N TRP A 88 -0.53 -8.57 9.59
CA TRP A 88 0.57 -9.24 8.87
C TRP A 88 1.03 -10.55 9.51
N LYS A 89 1.13 -10.61 10.84
CA LYS A 89 1.68 -11.77 11.56
C LYS A 89 0.68 -12.92 11.70
N LYS A 90 -0.59 -12.61 11.95
CA LYS A 90 -1.60 -13.58 12.40
C LYS A 90 -2.54 -14.00 11.28
N ASP A 91 -2.82 -13.09 10.35
CA ASP A 91 -3.84 -13.26 9.33
C ASP A 91 -3.48 -12.39 8.13
N LYS A 92 -2.51 -12.84 7.33
CA LYS A 92 -2.14 -12.19 6.07
C LYS A 92 -3.34 -12.03 5.12
N GLY A 93 -4.46 -12.71 5.40
CA GLY A 93 -5.68 -12.67 4.61
C GLY A 93 -5.44 -13.17 3.19
N SER A 94 -6.29 -12.70 2.29
CA SER A 94 -6.06 -12.77 0.84
C SER A 94 -4.81 -11.98 0.44
N PHE A 95 -4.30 -12.31 -0.75
CA PHE A 95 -3.21 -11.58 -1.40
C PHE A 95 -3.40 -10.06 -1.37
N LEU A 96 -4.62 -9.57 -1.58
CA LEU A 96 -4.93 -8.13 -1.57
C LEU A 96 -4.66 -7.49 -0.20
N VAL A 97 -5.04 -8.16 0.89
CA VAL A 97 -4.76 -7.70 2.25
C VAL A 97 -3.24 -7.69 2.50
N GLY A 98 -2.53 -8.74 2.08
CA GLY A 98 -1.06 -8.81 2.16
C GLY A 98 -0.37 -7.67 1.41
N PHE A 99 -0.79 -7.42 0.16
CA PHE A 99 -0.29 -6.32 -0.67
C PHE A 99 -0.47 -4.96 0.02
N ASP A 100 -1.70 -4.63 0.43
CA ASP A 100 -2.01 -3.34 1.06
C ASP A 100 -1.29 -3.19 2.41
N THR A 101 -1.15 -4.28 3.17
CA THR A 101 -0.46 -4.31 4.47
C THR A 101 1.02 -3.98 4.35
N ILE A 102 1.73 -4.53 3.35
CA ILE A 102 3.15 -4.24 3.13
C ILE A 102 3.35 -2.74 2.88
N TYR A 103 2.54 -2.13 2.01
CA TYR A 103 2.64 -0.70 1.72
C TYR A 103 2.36 0.19 2.93
N ARG A 104 1.46 -0.23 3.83
CA ARG A 104 1.20 0.47 5.09
C ARG A 104 2.36 0.32 6.06
N LEU A 105 2.87 -0.90 6.26
CA LEU A 105 3.96 -1.14 7.20
C LEU A 105 5.27 -0.45 6.79
N LEU A 106 5.49 -0.25 5.49
CA LEU A 106 6.63 0.51 4.98
C LEU A 106 6.55 2.03 5.26
N GLU A 107 5.44 2.55 5.77
CA GLU A 107 5.33 3.96 6.18
C GLU A 107 5.95 4.23 7.56
N TYR A 108 6.25 3.19 8.34
CA TYR A 108 6.88 3.33 9.66
C TYR A 108 8.40 3.27 9.57
N GLU A 109 9.08 4.18 10.26
CA GLU A 109 10.54 4.35 10.18
C GLU A 109 11.32 3.21 10.86
N ASP A 110 10.69 2.52 11.81
CA ASP A 110 11.28 1.44 12.60
C ASP A 110 11.15 0.06 11.92
N ILE A 111 10.89 0.02 10.61
CA ILE A 111 10.83 -1.23 9.86
C ILE A 111 12.21 -1.89 9.82
N THR A 112 12.32 -3.08 10.42
CA THR A 112 13.61 -3.78 10.52
C THR A 112 14.04 -4.38 9.18
N SER A 113 15.34 -4.66 9.05
CA SER A 113 15.89 -5.33 7.87
C SER A 113 15.28 -6.71 7.64
N GLU A 114 15.07 -7.48 8.72
CA GLU A 114 14.46 -8.81 8.69
C GLU A 114 13.03 -8.72 8.15
N ARG A 115 12.27 -7.71 8.58
CA ARG A 115 10.91 -7.49 8.09
C ARG A 115 10.88 -7.13 6.61
N ARG A 116 11.82 -6.32 6.12
CA ARG A 116 11.94 -6.01 4.69
C ARG A 116 12.27 -7.25 3.87
N VAL A 117 13.13 -8.14 4.39
CA VAL A 117 13.41 -9.43 3.75
C VAL A 117 12.16 -10.30 3.70
N GLU A 118 11.40 -10.38 4.79
CA GLU A 118 10.13 -11.13 4.83
C GLU A 118 9.12 -10.61 3.80
N PHE A 119 8.95 -9.29 3.70
CA PHE A 119 8.08 -8.68 2.68
C PHE A 119 8.56 -9.00 1.26
N PHE A 120 9.87 -8.93 1.03
CA PHE A 120 10.44 -9.24 -0.27
C PHE A 120 10.29 -10.72 -0.63
N ASP A 121 10.42 -11.63 0.32
CA ASP A 121 10.19 -13.05 0.11
C ASP A 121 8.71 -13.32 -0.25
N TYR A 122 7.77 -12.70 0.48
CA TYR A 122 6.34 -12.76 0.14
C TYR A 122 6.03 -12.24 -1.28
N ILE A 123 6.63 -11.12 -1.68
CA ILE A 123 6.46 -10.56 -3.04
C ILE A 123 6.91 -11.56 -4.11
N LYS A 124 8.03 -12.25 -3.89
CA LYS A 124 8.52 -13.25 -4.85
C LYS A 124 7.59 -14.46 -4.95
N GLU A 125 7.08 -14.92 -3.81
CA GLU A 125 6.13 -16.04 -3.75
C GLU A 125 4.82 -15.73 -4.49
N HIS A 126 4.40 -14.46 -4.51
CA HIS A 126 3.18 -13.98 -5.15
C HIS A 126 3.45 -13.06 -6.35
N TRP A 127 4.53 -13.29 -7.10
CA TRP A 127 5.00 -12.33 -8.09
C TRP A 127 3.99 -12.05 -9.21
N ALA A 128 3.26 -13.07 -9.67
CA ALA A 128 2.29 -12.92 -10.74
C ALA A 128 1.14 -11.99 -10.32
N GLU A 129 0.52 -12.26 -9.16
CA GLU A 129 -0.56 -11.43 -8.61
C GLU A 129 -0.05 -10.03 -8.23
N TRP A 130 1.18 -9.93 -7.73
CA TRP A 130 1.84 -8.66 -7.42
C TRP A 130 1.98 -7.77 -8.63
N LYS A 131 2.51 -8.32 -9.73
CA LYS A 131 2.71 -7.58 -10.98
C LYS A 131 1.38 -7.08 -11.53
N GLU A 132 0.37 -7.96 -11.63
CA GLU A 132 -0.95 -7.59 -12.13
C GLU A 132 -1.60 -6.50 -11.26
N LYS A 133 -1.60 -6.68 -9.94
CA LYS A 133 -2.18 -5.72 -9.01
C LYS A 133 -1.47 -4.37 -9.03
N LEU A 134 -0.15 -4.37 -9.08
CA LEU A 134 0.60 -3.11 -9.13
C LEU A 134 0.29 -2.36 -10.43
N ILE A 135 0.31 -3.03 -11.58
CA ILE A 135 -0.04 -2.41 -12.86
C ILE A 135 -1.45 -1.81 -12.80
N SER A 136 -2.42 -2.51 -12.18
CA SER A 136 -3.79 -2.02 -12.04
C SER A 136 -3.92 -0.77 -11.15
N CYS A 137 -2.93 -0.47 -10.31
CA CYS A 137 -2.92 0.74 -9.47
C CYS A 137 -2.52 2.00 -10.25
N TYR A 138 -1.98 1.86 -11.46
CA TYR A 138 -1.58 2.97 -12.32
C TYR A 138 -2.66 3.20 -13.40
N PRO A 139 -3.20 4.42 -13.55
CA PRO A 139 -4.13 4.74 -14.64
C PRO A 139 -3.53 4.48 -16.03
N GLU A 140 -2.22 4.68 -16.15
CA GLU A 140 -1.41 4.44 -17.33
C GLU A 140 -0.15 3.67 -16.91
N PRO A 141 0.05 2.41 -17.35
CA PRO A 141 1.21 1.61 -16.97
C PRO A 141 2.57 2.24 -17.31
N SER A 142 2.63 3.12 -18.32
CA SER A 142 3.82 3.90 -18.67
C SER A 142 4.29 4.84 -17.56
N ARG A 143 3.44 5.15 -16.57
CA ARG A 143 3.78 5.99 -15.42
C ARG A 143 4.54 5.26 -14.30
N ILE A 144 4.67 3.93 -14.39
CA ILE A 144 5.39 3.13 -13.39
C ILE A 144 6.85 3.60 -13.28
N ILE A 145 7.57 3.68 -14.40
CA ILE A 145 8.99 4.06 -14.40
C ILE A 145 9.20 5.50 -13.90
N PRO A 146 8.53 6.54 -14.45
CA PRO A 146 8.67 7.91 -13.94
C PRO A 146 8.29 8.02 -12.46
N GLY A 147 7.23 7.34 -12.03
CA GLY A 147 6.77 7.30 -10.65
C GLY A 147 7.82 6.71 -9.72
N ALA A 148 8.32 5.51 -10.02
CA ALA A 148 9.35 4.85 -9.23
C ALA A 148 10.67 5.65 -9.20
N LYS A 149 11.12 6.16 -10.36
CA LYS A 149 12.32 6.99 -10.46
C LYS A 149 12.24 8.21 -9.53
N SER A 150 11.12 8.93 -9.54
CA SER A 150 10.90 10.09 -8.67
C SER A 150 11.01 9.79 -7.17
N ARG A 151 10.75 8.54 -6.75
CA ARG A 151 10.87 8.12 -5.34
C ARG A 151 12.27 7.65 -5.00
N ILE A 152 12.93 6.97 -5.93
CA ILE A 152 14.30 6.46 -5.75
C ILE A 152 15.30 7.64 -5.67
N GLU A 153 15.16 8.62 -6.56
CA GLU A 153 16.08 9.77 -6.66
C GLU A 153 15.82 10.86 -5.63
N ASN A 154 14.64 10.88 -5.00
CA ASN A 154 14.29 11.88 -4.02
C ASN A 154 15.03 11.65 -2.68
N ALA A 155 15.80 12.64 -2.25
CA ALA A 155 16.56 12.62 -0.99
C ALA A 155 15.68 12.66 0.26
N ASP A 156 14.53 13.33 0.19
CA ASP A 156 13.55 13.41 1.29
C ASP A 156 12.66 12.17 1.36
N PHE A 157 12.75 11.27 0.37
CA PHE A 157 11.95 10.06 0.38
C PHE A 157 12.59 9.00 1.30
N PRO A 158 11.79 8.32 2.16
CA PRO A 158 12.31 7.37 3.12
C PRO A 158 13.21 6.29 2.52
N GLU A 159 14.46 6.26 2.97
CA GLU A 159 15.49 5.38 2.41
C GLU A 159 15.13 3.89 2.57
N TRP A 160 14.51 3.53 3.70
CA TRP A 160 14.07 2.16 3.96
C TRP A 160 12.92 1.70 3.08
N LYS A 161 12.25 2.60 2.36
CA LYS A 161 11.13 2.31 1.46
C LYS A 161 11.57 2.23 0.00
N LYS A 162 12.68 2.86 -0.39
CA LYS A 162 13.13 2.93 -1.81
C LYS A 162 13.25 1.57 -2.51
N TRP A 163 13.57 0.50 -1.78
CA TRP A 163 13.70 -0.83 -2.36
C TRP A 163 12.40 -1.34 -3.01
N ILE A 164 11.22 -0.98 -2.49
CA ILE A 164 9.94 -1.45 -3.07
C ILE A 164 9.75 -0.88 -4.47
N TYR A 165 10.25 0.34 -4.72
CA TYR A 165 10.18 0.96 -6.04
C TYR A 165 11.07 0.28 -7.07
N LEU A 166 12.10 -0.47 -6.66
CA LEU A 166 12.86 -1.34 -7.57
C LEU A 166 11.99 -2.52 -8.04
N VAL A 167 11.16 -3.07 -7.14
CA VAL A 167 10.15 -4.08 -7.48
C VAL A 167 9.11 -3.48 -8.42
N GLU A 168 8.67 -2.24 -8.17
CA GLU A 168 7.71 -1.56 -9.04
C GLU A 168 8.24 -1.39 -10.47
N VAL A 169 9.52 -1.01 -10.64
CA VAL A 169 10.15 -0.90 -11.97
C VAL A 169 10.08 -2.24 -12.74
N ALA A 170 10.25 -3.38 -12.06
CA ALA A 170 10.14 -4.70 -12.68
C ALA A 170 8.72 -5.07 -13.16
N CYS A 171 7.70 -4.30 -12.74
CA CYS A 171 6.33 -4.47 -13.21
C CYS A 171 6.03 -3.66 -14.48
N SER A 172 6.95 -2.80 -14.93
CA SER A 172 6.77 -1.98 -16.13
C SER A 172 6.54 -2.85 -17.38
N PRO A 173 5.59 -2.50 -18.26
CA PRO A 173 5.48 -3.13 -19.57
C PRO A 173 6.62 -2.72 -20.53
N ASP A 174 7.29 -1.61 -20.24
CA ASP A 174 8.46 -1.14 -20.98
C ASP A 174 9.73 -1.75 -20.36
N VAL A 175 10.09 -2.94 -20.85
CA VAL A 175 11.16 -3.78 -20.32
C VAL A 175 12.54 -3.15 -20.50
N ASP A 176 12.78 -2.50 -21.64
CA ASP A 176 14.09 -1.92 -21.95
C ASP A 176 14.38 -0.72 -21.05
N ASN A 177 13.43 0.22 -20.94
CA ASN A 177 13.58 1.36 -20.02
C ASN A 177 13.65 0.91 -18.55
N ALA A 178 12.97 -0.18 -18.18
CA ALA A 178 13.07 -0.73 -16.84
C ALA A 178 14.46 -1.31 -16.55
N ARG A 179 15.07 -2.03 -17.51
CA ARG A 179 16.45 -2.52 -17.37
C ARG A 179 17.45 -1.38 -17.28
N ASP A 180 17.32 -0.37 -18.13
CA ASP A 180 18.23 0.78 -18.14
C ASP A 180 18.18 1.54 -16.82
N LEU A 181 16.98 1.80 -16.29
CA LEU A 181 16.83 2.45 -14.99
C LEU A 181 17.44 1.58 -13.87
N LEU A 182 17.12 0.29 -13.81
CA LEU A 182 17.67 -0.59 -12.77
C LEU A 182 19.20 -0.65 -12.86
N ALA A 183 19.79 -0.73 -14.06
CA ALA A 183 21.23 -0.75 -14.24
C ALA A 183 21.90 0.56 -13.78
N ALA A 184 21.25 1.71 -14.01
CA ALA A 184 21.76 3.03 -13.64
C ALA A 184 21.67 3.32 -12.13
N ILE A 185 20.79 2.64 -11.39
CA ILE A 185 20.62 2.88 -9.94
C ILE A 185 21.82 2.34 -9.16
N ASP A 186 22.52 3.26 -8.52
CA ASP A 186 23.55 2.95 -7.55
C ASP A 186 22.92 2.38 -6.26
N THR A 187 23.43 1.23 -5.84
CA THR A 187 23.01 0.52 -4.61
C THR A 187 24.18 0.27 -3.65
N VAL A 188 25.34 0.92 -3.87
CA VAL A 188 26.62 0.68 -3.18
C VAL A 188 26.53 0.69 -1.65
N ASN A 189 25.55 1.40 -1.08
CA ASN A 189 25.37 1.51 0.37
C ASN A 189 24.33 0.53 0.97
N SER A 190 23.87 -0.49 0.24
CA SER A 190 22.87 -1.44 0.75
C SER A 190 22.88 -2.80 0.05
N ASP A 191 23.34 -3.83 0.77
CA ASP A 191 23.28 -5.23 0.34
C ASP A 191 21.86 -5.67 -0.04
N PHE A 192 20.87 -5.23 0.76
CA PHE A 192 19.47 -5.57 0.50
C PHE A 192 18.95 -4.95 -0.80
N ARG A 193 19.20 -3.67 -1.08
CA ARG A 193 18.79 -3.07 -2.36
C ARG A 193 19.52 -3.68 -3.55
N THR A 194 20.79 -4.05 -3.38
CA THR A 194 21.54 -4.78 -4.40
C THR A 194 20.89 -6.13 -4.70
N LYS A 195 20.47 -6.88 -3.67
CA LYS A 195 19.71 -8.14 -3.82
C LYS A 195 18.40 -7.92 -4.57
N VAL A 196 17.59 -6.94 -4.15
CA VAL A 196 16.30 -6.63 -4.79
C VAL A 196 16.49 -6.22 -6.24
N LYS A 197 17.47 -5.36 -6.55
CA LYS A 197 17.81 -4.92 -7.90
C LYS A 197 18.15 -6.09 -8.82
N LYS A 198 19.04 -7.00 -8.38
CA LYS A 198 19.43 -8.19 -9.16
C LYS A 198 18.22 -9.07 -9.47
N TRP A 199 17.35 -9.28 -8.48
CA TRP A 199 16.13 -10.04 -8.69
C TRP A 199 15.16 -9.31 -9.64
N ALA A 200 14.95 -8.01 -9.46
CA ALA A 200 14.07 -7.19 -10.32
C ALA A 200 14.49 -7.29 -11.80
N ILE A 201 15.80 -7.25 -12.09
CA ILE A 201 16.34 -7.47 -13.45
C ILE A 201 16.04 -8.88 -13.95
N SER A 202 16.11 -9.90 -13.08
CA SER A 202 15.89 -11.30 -13.48
C SER A 202 14.43 -11.66 -13.83
N VAL A 203 13.47 -10.82 -13.42
CA VAL A 203 12.03 -11.03 -13.66
C VAL A 203 11.43 -10.07 -14.70
N LEU A 204 12.27 -9.25 -15.35
CA LEU A 204 11.97 -8.37 -16.48
C LEU A 204 12.06 -9.11 -17.82
#